data_AF-A0A354MCL5-F1
#
_entry.id   AF-A0A354MCL5-F1
#
_cell.length_a   1.000
_cell.length_b   1.000
_cell.length_c   1.000
_cell.angle_alpha   90.00
_cell.angle_beta   90.00
_cell.angle_gamma   90.00
#
_symmetry.space_group_name_H-M   'P 1'
#
loop_
_entity.id
_entity.type
_entity.pdbx_description
1 polymer ?
#
loop_
_entity_poly.entity_id
_entity_poly.type
_entity_poly.pdbx_seq_one_letter_code
_entity_poly.pdbx_strand_id
1 'polypeptide(L)'
;MKKTVLIILICLILAGTIMVCLKGFNVGLPYRENINISVYVGKKIEDKDMKAITNEVFKGKSTMVQKVELFEDMISIQTEEMSEEELNEKKEILINKLNEKYEVEIKDDDIEIVHNPKVRLSTIAQRYVLPFGITTIAIVIYQMIRFRKLGVLKILLTTIISLGIISLTYLSLIAITRIPINKLTIPVGMLIYVTVIIILNMKYEEKLEPNK
;
A
#
# COMPACT_ATOMS: atom_id res chain seq x y z
N MET A 1 3.80 13.37 -32.35
CA MET A 1 3.97 13.30 -30.89
C MET A 1 2.75 12.75 -30.15
N LYS A 2 1.56 13.37 -30.21
CA LYS A 2 0.36 12.88 -29.47
C LYS A 2 -0.04 11.42 -29.77
N LYS A 3 0.01 10.98 -31.03
CA LYS A 3 -0.31 9.60 -31.43
C LYS A 3 0.71 8.57 -30.91
N THR A 4 2.00 8.88 -30.99
CA THR A 4 3.08 8.01 -30.50
C THR A 4 3.00 7.79 -28.99
N VAL A 5 2.76 8.88 -28.23
CA VAL A 5 2.59 8.80 -26.77
C VAL A 5 1.38 7.94 -26.39
N LEU A 6 0.27 8.06 -27.13
CA LEU A 6 -0.92 7.25 -26.90
C LEU A 6 -0.65 5.76 -27.15
N ILE A 7 0.07 5.42 -28.21
CA ILE A 7 0.43 4.02 -28.52
C ILE A 7 1.28 3.42 -27.39
N ILE A 8 2.31 4.14 -26.93
CA ILE A 8 3.17 3.70 -25.82
C ILE A 8 2.34 3.47 -24.55
N LEU A 9 1.41 4.38 -24.24
CA LEU A 9 0.54 4.27 -23.08
C LEU A 9 -0.35 3.02 -23.13
N ILE A 10 -0.93 2.72 -24.30
CA ILE A 10 -1.75 1.52 -24.50
C ILE A 10 -0.89 0.26 -24.32
N CYS A 11 0.31 0.22 -24.90
CA CYS A 11 1.23 -0.90 -24.73
C CYS A 11 1.62 -1.12 -23.26
N LEU A 12 1.86 -0.03 -22.51
CA LEU A 12 2.15 -0.10 -21.08
C LEU A 12 0.97 -0.67 -20.29
N ILE A 13 -0.25 -0.22 -20.58
CA ILE A 13 -1.44 -0.73 -19.90
C ILE A 13 -1.61 -2.23 -20.18
N LEU A 14 -1.50 -2.65 -21.45
CA LEU A 14 -1.59 -4.04 -21.86
C LEU A 14 -0.53 -4.92 -21.19
N ALA A 15 0.74 -4.47 -21.17
CA ALA A 15 1.82 -5.19 -20.50
C ALA A 15 1.54 -5.36 -18.99
N GLY A 16 1.04 -4.31 -18.34
CA GLY A 16 0.64 -4.38 -16.93
C GLY A 16 -0.49 -5.38 -16.69
N THR A 17 -1.53 -5.36 -17.53
CA THR A 17 -2.64 -6.32 -17.44
C THR A 17 -2.15 -7.76 -17.59
N ILE A 18 -1.31 -8.04 -18.58
CA ILE A 18 -0.71 -9.37 -18.78
C ILE A 18 0.07 -9.80 -17.52
N MET A 19 0.86 -8.91 -16.94
CA MET A 19 1.61 -9.21 -15.71
C MET A 19 0.72 -9.55 -14.53
N VAL A 20 -0.40 -8.83 -14.36
CA VAL A 20 -1.38 -9.13 -13.30
C VAL A 20 -2.07 -10.47 -13.54
N CYS A 21 -2.47 -10.77 -14.78
CA CYS A 21 -3.11 -12.04 -15.11
C CYS A 21 -2.18 -13.25 -14.87
N LEU A 22 -0.89 -13.13 -15.19
CA LEU A 22 0.07 -14.24 -15.08
C LEU A 22 0.62 -14.42 -13.66
N LYS A 23 0.93 -13.32 -12.96
CA LYS A 23 1.69 -13.36 -11.68
C LYS A 23 0.95 -12.71 -10.51
N GLY A 24 -0.22 -12.13 -10.73
CA GLY A 24 -0.86 -11.25 -9.75
C GLY A 24 -0.02 -10.02 -9.40
N PHE A 25 -0.47 -9.23 -8.44
CA PHE A 25 0.34 -8.16 -7.88
C PHE A 25 1.42 -8.71 -6.93
N ASN A 26 2.58 -8.06 -6.90
CA ASN A 26 3.51 -8.26 -5.78
C ASN A 26 2.91 -7.57 -4.55
N VAL A 27 2.71 -8.31 -3.47
CA VAL A 27 2.08 -7.81 -2.24
C VAL A 27 3.11 -7.74 -1.12
N GLY A 28 3.06 -6.69 -0.31
CA GLY A 28 3.94 -6.51 0.84
C GLY A 28 3.67 -7.54 1.95
N LEU A 29 4.63 -7.66 2.87
CA LEU A 29 4.57 -8.61 3.99
C LEU A 29 3.23 -8.60 4.76
N PRO A 30 2.64 -7.44 5.11
CA PRO A 30 1.38 -7.41 5.88
C PRO A 30 0.16 -7.97 5.15
N TYR A 31 0.24 -8.20 3.84
CA TYR A 31 -0.87 -8.70 3.01
C TYR A 31 -0.62 -10.10 2.46
N ARG A 32 0.56 -10.66 2.69
CA ARG A 32 0.90 -12.06 2.41
C ARG A 32 0.66 -12.92 3.65
N GLU A 33 0.71 -14.23 3.48
CA GLU A 33 0.91 -15.14 4.60
C GLU A 33 2.18 -14.74 5.35
N ASN A 34 2.06 -14.56 6.65
CA ASN A 34 3.14 -14.10 7.51
C ASN A 34 2.88 -14.54 8.95
N ILE A 35 3.95 -14.58 9.74
CA ILE A 35 3.90 -14.82 11.17
C ILE A 35 4.12 -13.48 11.86
N ASN A 36 3.27 -13.16 12.83
CA ASN A 36 3.45 -12.05 13.74
C ASN A 36 3.90 -12.58 15.11
N ILE A 37 5.06 -12.15 15.56
CA ILE A 37 5.64 -12.48 16.86
C ILE A 37 5.61 -11.20 17.69
N SER A 38 4.77 -11.18 18.71
CA SER A 38 4.71 -10.08 19.68
C SER A 38 5.43 -10.50 20.95
N VAL A 39 6.33 -9.66 21.46
CA VAL A 39 7.12 -9.94 22.67
C VAL A 39 6.98 -8.78 23.63
N TYR A 40 6.49 -9.06 24.83
CA TYR A 40 6.49 -8.13 25.95
C TYR A 40 7.86 -8.14 26.63
N VAL A 41 8.55 -7.00 26.62
CA VAL A 41 9.90 -6.84 27.20
C VAL A 41 9.82 -6.18 28.58
N GLY A 42 8.73 -5.48 28.90
CA GLY A 42 8.54 -4.81 30.19
C GLY A 42 9.45 -3.61 30.43
N LYS A 43 10.21 -3.18 29.42
CA LYS A 43 11.06 -1.99 29.41
C LYS A 43 10.95 -1.28 28.07
N LYS A 44 11.09 0.04 28.08
CA LYS A 44 11.10 0.86 26.85
C LYS A 44 12.22 0.41 25.92
N ILE A 45 11.86 0.12 24.67
CA ILE A 45 12.76 -0.45 23.68
C ILE A 45 13.30 0.66 22.77
N GLU A 46 14.59 0.62 22.41
CA GLU A 46 15.13 1.55 21.41
C GLU A 46 14.83 1.09 19.98
N ASP A 47 14.42 2.00 19.10
CA ASP A 47 14.12 1.69 17.69
C ASP A 47 15.30 1.05 16.96
N LYS A 48 16.52 1.49 17.30
CA LYS A 48 17.76 1.00 16.70
C LYS A 48 18.03 -0.44 17.11
N ASP A 49 17.90 -0.73 18.40
CA ASP A 49 18.14 -2.06 18.97
C ASP A 49 17.10 -3.06 18.46
N MET A 50 15.82 -2.68 18.45
CA MET A 50 14.73 -3.45 17.86
C MET A 50 15.06 -3.86 16.42
N LYS A 51 15.41 -2.89 15.56
CA LYS A 51 15.77 -3.18 14.16
C LYS A 51 17.02 -4.04 14.03
N ALA A 52 18.05 -3.77 14.83
CA ALA A 52 19.30 -4.52 14.79
C ALA A 52 19.07 -5.99 15.18
N ILE A 53 18.41 -6.23 16.31
CA ILE A 53 18.10 -7.57 16.82
C ILE A 53 17.22 -8.32 15.82
N THR A 54 16.14 -7.72 15.32
CA THR A 54 15.26 -8.38 14.33
C THR A 54 16.03 -8.73 13.05
N ASN A 55 16.86 -7.82 12.52
CA ASN A 55 17.62 -8.09 11.30
C ASN A 55 18.67 -9.19 11.49
N GLU A 56 19.23 -9.31 12.68
CA GLU A 56 20.19 -10.36 13.01
C GLU A 56 19.51 -11.72 13.15
N VAL A 57 18.43 -11.79 13.93
CA VAL A 57 17.67 -13.03 14.17
C VAL A 57 17.11 -13.57 12.85
N PHE A 58 16.40 -12.72 12.11
CA PHE A 58 15.67 -13.10 10.89
C PHE A 58 16.46 -12.79 9.61
N LYS A 59 17.80 -12.84 9.69
CA LYS A 59 18.68 -12.56 8.55
C LYS A 59 18.28 -13.39 7.33
N GLY A 60 18.08 -12.72 6.21
CA GLY A 60 17.68 -13.34 4.94
C GLY A 60 16.17 -13.51 4.74
N LYS A 61 15.35 -13.21 5.75
CA LYS A 61 13.88 -13.13 5.61
C LYS A 61 13.41 -11.69 5.53
N SER A 62 12.27 -11.47 4.88
CA SER A 62 11.58 -10.17 4.92
C SER A 62 10.94 -9.98 6.28
N THR A 63 11.30 -8.88 6.96
CA THR A 63 10.75 -8.54 8.27
C THR A 63 10.20 -7.12 8.33
N MET A 64 9.23 -6.92 9.20
CA MET A 64 8.72 -5.60 9.59
C MET A 64 8.59 -5.59 11.10
N VAL A 65 9.28 -4.65 11.75
CA VAL A 65 9.26 -4.54 13.20
C VAL A 65 8.69 -3.19 13.64
N GLN A 66 7.80 -3.22 14.62
CA GLN A 66 7.08 -2.08 15.15
C GLN A 66 6.97 -2.19 16.67
N LYS A 67 7.04 -1.06 17.35
CA LYS A 67 6.62 -0.97 18.75
C LYS A 67 5.11 -1.05 18.83
N VAL A 68 4.63 -1.73 19.84
CA VAL A 68 3.22 -1.83 20.17
C VAL A 68 3.02 -1.21 21.55
N GLU A 69 1.79 -0.76 21.82
CA GLU A 69 1.37 -0.17 23.09
C GLU A 69 1.93 1.24 23.41
N LEU A 70 1.28 1.92 24.36
CA LEU A 70 1.59 3.30 24.74
C LEU A 70 2.94 3.43 25.47
N PHE A 71 3.38 2.35 26.13
CA PHE A 71 4.59 2.33 26.95
C PHE A 71 5.85 1.89 26.17
N GLU A 72 5.71 1.54 24.89
CA GLU A 72 6.80 1.12 24.00
C GLU A 72 7.65 -0.05 24.58
N ASP A 73 7.01 -0.90 25.38
CA ASP A 73 7.58 -2.06 26.07
C ASP A 73 7.21 -3.39 25.41
N MET A 74 6.42 -3.36 24.33
CA MET A 74 6.15 -4.51 23.47
C MET A 74 6.70 -4.27 22.06
N ILE A 75 7.32 -5.30 21.48
CA ILE A 75 7.66 -5.34 20.04
C ILE A 75 6.74 -6.30 19.29
N SER A 76 6.38 -5.94 18.07
CA SER A 76 5.73 -6.82 17.09
C SER A 76 6.67 -6.96 15.88
N ILE A 77 7.00 -8.21 15.57
CA ILE A 77 7.81 -8.61 14.44
C ILE A 77 6.93 -9.41 13.49
N GLN A 78 6.66 -8.86 12.32
CA GLN A 78 6.11 -9.62 11.21
C GLN A 78 7.25 -10.17 10.37
N THR A 79 7.18 -11.45 10.02
CA THR A 79 8.15 -12.16 9.17
C THR A 79 7.43 -13.08 8.20
N GLU A 80 8.11 -13.44 7.10
CA GLU A 80 7.63 -14.47 6.17
C GLU A 80 7.40 -15.80 6.91
N GLU A 81 6.42 -16.57 6.43
CA GLU A 81 6.10 -17.91 6.96
C GLU A 81 7.34 -18.82 6.97
N MET A 82 7.44 -19.67 8.00
CA MET A 82 8.54 -20.63 8.15
C MET A 82 8.05 -21.91 8.83
N SER A 83 8.89 -22.95 8.86
CA SER A 83 8.56 -24.18 9.60
C SER A 83 8.51 -23.90 11.10
N GLU A 84 7.73 -24.70 11.84
CA GLU A 84 7.68 -24.64 13.32
C GLU A 84 9.06 -24.80 13.95
N GLU A 85 9.89 -25.69 13.39
CA GLU A 85 11.27 -25.89 13.84
C GLU A 85 12.12 -24.62 13.69
N GLU A 86 12.07 -23.98 12.51
CA GLU A 86 12.80 -22.73 12.27
C GLU A 86 12.25 -21.59 13.13
N LEU A 87 10.92 -21.52 13.31
CA LEU A 87 10.27 -20.52 14.14
C LEU A 87 10.71 -20.62 15.60
N ASN A 88 10.75 -21.83 16.16
CA ASN A 88 11.19 -22.06 17.53
C ASN A 88 12.66 -21.69 17.73
N GLU A 89 13.54 -22.06 16.79
CA GLU A 89 14.95 -21.64 16.81
C GLU A 89 15.07 -20.10 16.82
N LYS A 90 14.36 -19.42 15.92
CA LYS A 90 14.38 -17.95 15.81
C LYS A 90 13.81 -17.27 17.04
N LYS A 91 12.75 -17.84 17.63
CA LYS A 91 12.14 -17.39 18.88
C LYS A 91 13.15 -17.45 20.01
N GLU A 92 13.84 -18.57 20.21
CA GLU A 92 14.84 -18.70 21.27
C GLU A 92 16.00 -17.71 21.11
N ILE A 93 16.52 -17.54 19.89
CA ILE A 93 17.60 -16.56 19.61
C ILE A 93 17.11 -15.14 19.90
N LEU A 94 15.87 -14.81 19.52
CA LEU A 94 15.26 -13.50 19.80
C LEU A 94 15.17 -13.23 21.30
N ILE A 95 14.63 -14.18 22.08
CA ILE A 95 14.50 -14.09 23.53
C ILE A 95 15.86 -13.85 24.17
N ASN A 96 16.85 -14.67 23.84
CA ASN A 96 18.19 -14.57 24.42
C ASN A 96 18.81 -13.18 24.19
N LYS A 97 18.68 -12.65 22.97
CA LYS A 97 19.19 -11.31 22.64
C LYS A 97 18.47 -10.19 23.38
N LEU A 98 17.15 -10.30 23.56
CA LEU A 98 16.38 -9.30 24.30
C LEU A 98 16.69 -9.35 25.79
N ASN A 99 16.75 -10.56 26.38
CA ASN A 99 17.11 -10.75 27.78
C ASN A 99 18.51 -10.21 28.09
N GLU A 100 19.50 -10.50 27.24
CA GLU A 100 20.88 -9.99 27.39
C GLU A 100 20.93 -8.46 27.25
N LYS A 101 20.26 -7.91 26.23
CA LYS A 101 20.32 -6.48 25.92
C LYS A 101 19.60 -5.61 26.94
N TYR A 102 18.46 -6.08 27.45
CA TYR A 102 17.58 -5.29 28.31
C TYR A 102 17.63 -5.74 29.78
N GLU A 103 18.40 -6.77 30.13
CA GLU A 103 18.48 -7.31 31.49
C GLU A 103 17.08 -7.63 32.04
N VAL A 104 16.36 -8.48 31.31
CA VAL A 104 15.00 -8.94 31.60
C VAL A 104 14.92 -10.46 31.51
N GLU A 105 13.84 -11.02 32.03
CA GLU A 105 13.54 -12.46 31.96
C GLU A 105 12.20 -12.64 31.26
N ILE A 106 12.23 -12.66 29.92
CA ILE A 106 11.06 -12.89 29.08
C ILE A 106 10.65 -14.36 29.19
N LYS A 107 9.39 -14.61 29.56
CA LYS A 107 8.79 -15.94 29.65
C LYS A 107 8.02 -16.28 28.38
N ASP A 108 7.64 -17.55 28.23
CA ASP A 108 6.79 -17.96 27.11
C ASP A 108 5.42 -17.25 27.11
N ASP A 109 4.87 -16.95 28.29
CA ASP A 109 3.61 -16.21 28.43
C ASP A 109 3.71 -14.74 27.96
N ASP A 110 4.93 -14.19 27.86
CA ASP A 110 5.19 -12.84 27.36
C ASP A 110 5.26 -12.78 25.83
N ILE A 111 5.04 -13.92 25.15
CA ILE A 111 5.20 -14.06 23.71
C ILE A 111 3.89 -14.54 23.07
N GLU A 112 3.43 -13.75 22.11
CA GLU A 112 2.28 -14.11 21.28
C GLU A 112 2.73 -14.38 19.86
N ILE A 113 2.40 -15.56 19.32
CA ILE A 113 2.67 -15.92 17.93
C ILE A 113 1.36 -16.11 17.21
N VAL A 114 1.16 -15.36 16.13
CA VAL A 114 -0.05 -15.41 15.30
C VAL A 114 0.32 -15.65 13.85
N HIS A 115 -0.20 -16.73 13.27
CA HIS A 115 -0.11 -17.02 11.84
C HIS A 115 -1.22 -16.27 11.11
N ASN A 116 -0.83 -15.30 10.27
CA ASN A 116 -1.76 -14.47 9.53
C ASN A 116 -1.99 -15.06 8.12
N PRO A 117 -3.24 -15.36 7.75
CA PRO A 117 -3.54 -15.82 6.41
C PRO A 117 -3.40 -14.69 5.39
N LYS A 118 -3.24 -15.06 4.12
CA LYS A 118 -3.16 -14.11 3.01
C LYS A 118 -4.38 -13.21 2.94
N VAL A 119 -4.14 -11.90 2.88
CA VAL A 119 -5.19 -10.89 2.77
C VAL A 119 -5.56 -10.68 1.29
N ARG A 120 -6.85 -10.73 0.99
CA ARG A 120 -7.35 -10.42 -0.35
C ARG A 120 -7.37 -8.90 -0.57
N LEU A 121 -6.61 -8.40 -1.53
CA LEU A 121 -6.57 -6.95 -1.82
C LEU A 121 -7.95 -6.35 -2.15
N SER A 122 -8.86 -7.14 -2.71
CA SER A 122 -10.22 -6.71 -3.02
C SER A 122 -11.03 -6.32 -1.78
N THR A 123 -10.85 -7.02 -0.65
CA THR A 123 -11.57 -6.71 0.59
C THR A 123 -11.07 -5.42 1.23
N ILE A 124 -9.77 -5.12 1.07
CA ILE A 124 -9.19 -3.83 1.46
C ILE A 124 -9.79 -2.73 0.59
N ALA A 125 -9.76 -2.88 -0.74
CA ALA A 125 -10.24 -1.87 -1.68
C ALA A 125 -11.75 -1.58 -1.53
N GLN A 126 -12.58 -2.61 -1.26
CA GLN A 126 -14.03 -2.48 -1.15
C GLN A 126 -14.46 -1.46 -0.09
N ARG A 127 -13.69 -1.30 0.99
CA ARG A 127 -13.96 -0.31 2.05
C ARG A 127 -13.83 1.14 1.56
N TYR A 128 -13.05 1.37 0.50
CA TYR A 128 -12.82 2.71 -0.07
C TYR A 128 -13.75 3.03 -1.24
N VAL A 129 -14.33 2.03 -1.91
CA VAL A 129 -15.14 2.22 -3.13
C VAL A 129 -16.33 3.15 -2.88
N LEU A 130 -17.05 2.95 -1.78
CA LEU A 130 -18.24 3.74 -1.47
C LEU A 130 -17.94 5.22 -1.19
N PRO A 131 -17.09 5.60 -0.21
CA PRO A 131 -16.78 7.01 0.05
C PRO A 131 -16.11 7.70 -1.16
N PHE A 132 -15.24 6.98 -1.88
CA PHE A 132 -14.59 7.48 -3.07
C PHE A 132 -15.59 7.74 -4.22
N GLY A 133 -16.55 6.83 -4.40
CA GLY A 133 -17.61 6.96 -5.40
C GLY A 133 -18.48 8.18 -5.16
N ILE A 134 -18.95 8.38 -3.92
CA ILE A 134 -19.77 9.53 -3.53
C ILE A 134 -19.01 10.85 -3.81
N THR A 135 -17.75 10.91 -3.39
CA THR A 135 -16.89 12.09 -3.61
C THR A 135 -16.70 12.39 -5.10
N THR A 136 -16.43 11.36 -5.89
CA THR A 136 -16.26 11.50 -7.34
C THR A 136 -17.54 11.99 -8.02
N ILE A 137 -18.71 11.47 -7.62
CA ILE A 137 -20.01 11.92 -8.14
C ILE A 137 -20.23 13.40 -7.86
N ALA A 138 -20.00 13.86 -6.63
CA ALA A 138 -20.15 15.26 -6.27
C ALA A 138 -19.24 16.18 -7.11
N ILE A 139 -17.97 15.80 -7.31
CA ILE A 139 -17.00 16.52 -8.13
C ILE A 139 -17.45 16.59 -9.60
N VAL A 140 -17.95 15.48 -10.15
CA VAL A 140 -18.43 15.44 -11.54
C VAL A 140 -19.69 16.29 -11.71
N ILE A 141 -20.64 16.25 -10.77
CA ILE A 141 -21.84 17.13 -10.79
C ILE A 141 -21.42 18.60 -10.80
N TYR A 142 -20.51 18.98 -9.92
CA TYR A 142 -19.96 20.33 -9.90
C TYR A 142 -19.37 20.74 -11.26
N GLN A 143 -18.50 19.89 -11.83
CA GLN A 143 -17.88 20.16 -13.13
C GLN A 143 -18.94 20.29 -14.24
N MET A 144 -19.96 19.44 -14.24
CA MET A 144 -21.05 19.50 -15.21
C MET A 144 -21.85 20.80 -15.12
N ILE A 145 -22.07 21.34 -13.92
CA ILE A 145 -22.79 22.61 -13.72
C ILE A 145 -21.91 23.81 -14.10
N ARG A 146 -20.68 23.88 -13.57
CA ARG A 146 -19.76 25.01 -13.80
C ARG A 146 -19.37 25.13 -15.27
N PHE A 147 -18.98 24.01 -15.87
CA PHE A 147 -18.45 23.98 -17.23
C PHE A 147 -19.50 23.63 -18.30
N ARG A 148 -20.80 23.69 -17.98
CA ARG A 148 -21.91 23.29 -18.87
C ARG A 148 -21.82 23.81 -20.31
N LYS A 149 -21.25 25.01 -20.51
CA LYS A 149 -21.04 25.63 -21.83
C LYS A 149 -20.09 24.82 -22.75
N LEU A 150 -19.20 24.02 -22.18
CA LEU A 150 -18.29 23.13 -22.93
C LEU A 150 -18.95 21.81 -23.35
N GLY A 151 -20.20 21.57 -22.91
CA GLY A 151 -20.96 20.35 -23.14
C GLY A 151 -20.87 19.37 -21.97
N VAL A 152 -21.99 19.15 -21.29
CA VAL A 152 -22.10 18.29 -20.09
C VAL A 152 -21.60 16.87 -20.36
N LEU A 153 -22.07 16.23 -21.44
CA LEU A 153 -21.66 14.86 -21.81
C LEU A 153 -20.15 14.77 -22.08
N LYS A 154 -19.57 15.80 -22.69
CA LYS A 154 -18.14 15.86 -22.99
C LYS A 154 -17.32 15.91 -21.70
N ILE A 155 -17.73 16.71 -20.72
CA ILE A 155 -17.06 16.81 -19.41
C ILE A 155 -17.14 15.49 -18.66
N LEU A 156 -18.32 14.89 -18.59
CA LEU A 156 -18.56 13.59 -17.95
C LEU A 156 -17.60 12.53 -18.51
N LEU A 157 -17.65 12.31 -19.83
CA LEU A 157 -16.85 11.29 -20.49
C LEU A 157 -15.35 11.58 -20.38
N THR A 158 -14.94 12.83 -20.61
CA THR A 158 -13.52 13.19 -20.52
C THR A 158 -12.98 12.95 -19.11
N THR A 159 -13.75 13.28 -18.08
CA THR A 159 -13.35 13.07 -16.68
C THR A 159 -13.23 11.58 -16.37
N ILE A 160 -14.27 10.79 -16.65
CA ILE A 160 -14.28 9.34 -16.37
C ILE A 160 -13.15 8.62 -17.11
N ILE A 161 -12.99 8.89 -18.41
CA ILE A 161 -11.94 8.28 -19.23
C ILE A 161 -10.55 8.66 -18.70
N SER A 162 -10.33 9.93 -18.37
CA SER A 162 -9.02 10.39 -17.86
C SER A 162 -8.67 9.73 -16.52
N LEU A 163 -9.64 9.63 -15.60
CA LEU A 163 -9.47 8.95 -14.32
C LEU A 163 -9.22 7.44 -14.50
N GLY A 164 -9.92 6.81 -15.46
CA GLY A 164 -9.70 5.40 -15.79
C GLY A 164 -8.29 5.14 -16.34
N ILE A 165 -7.88 5.92 -17.35
CA ILE A 165 -6.57 5.78 -18.00
C ILE A 165 -5.43 5.97 -16.99
N ILE A 166 -5.47 7.02 -16.15
CA ILE A 166 -4.40 7.27 -15.20
C ILE A 166 -4.32 6.19 -14.11
N SER A 167 -5.48 5.69 -13.65
CA SER A 167 -5.53 4.62 -12.65
C SER A 167 -4.98 3.31 -13.20
N LEU A 168 -5.35 2.96 -14.44
CA LEU A 168 -4.80 1.80 -15.13
C LEU A 168 -3.29 1.94 -15.33
N THR A 169 -2.82 3.11 -15.74
CA THR A 169 -1.39 3.38 -15.93
C THR A 169 -0.61 3.20 -14.62
N TYR A 170 -1.14 3.72 -13.52
CA TYR A 170 -0.54 3.57 -12.18
C TYR A 170 -0.45 2.09 -11.76
N LEU A 171 -1.54 1.34 -11.92
CA LEU A 171 -1.56 -0.09 -11.61
C LEU A 171 -0.63 -0.90 -12.52
N SER A 172 -0.56 -0.56 -13.80
CA SER A 172 0.34 -1.22 -14.75
C SER A 172 1.80 -0.98 -14.42
N LEU A 173 2.18 0.23 -13.99
CA LEU A 173 3.53 0.51 -13.52
C LEU A 173 3.89 -0.36 -12.30
N ILE A 174 3.00 -0.45 -11.31
CA ILE A 174 3.19 -1.31 -10.13
C ILE A 174 3.35 -2.78 -10.55
N ALA A 175 2.50 -3.26 -11.45
CA ALA A 175 2.51 -4.65 -11.90
C ALA A 175 3.80 -5.02 -12.64
N ILE A 176 4.26 -4.15 -13.55
CA ILE A 176 5.48 -4.36 -14.36
C ILE A 176 6.73 -4.27 -13.49
N THR A 177 6.84 -3.22 -12.66
CA THR A 177 8.01 -2.98 -11.81
C THR A 177 8.09 -3.90 -10.60
N ARG A 178 7.01 -4.64 -10.30
CA ARG A 178 6.89 -5.53 -9.13
C ARG A 178 7.12 -4.79 -7.81
N ILE A 179 6.79 -3.50 -7.74
CA ILE A 179 6.76 -2.77 -6.47
C ILE A 179 5.72 -3.44 -5.54
N PRO A 180 6.08 -3.80 -4.30
CA PRO A 180 5.16 -4.48 -3.40
C PRO A 180 4.02 -3.53 -2.97
N ILE A 181 2.78 -3.97 -3.16
CA ILE A 181 1.60 -3.28 -2.66
C ILE A 181 1.66 -3.23 -1.14
N ASN A 182 1.66 -2.04 -0.59
CA ASN A 182 1.78 -1.79 0.85
C ASN A 182 0.74 -0.74 1.28
N LYS A 183 0.82 -0.32 2.55
CA LYS A 183 -0.09 0.68 3.12
C LYS A 183 -0.07 2.03 2.38
N LEU A 184 1.00 2.35 1.63
CA LEU A 184 1.15 3.60 0.88
C LEU A 184 0.57 3.55 -0.54
N THR A 185 0.34 2.36 -1.10
CA THR A 185 -0.15 2.23 -2.48
C THR A 185 -1.49 2.94 -2.70
N ILE A 186 -2.44 2.79 -1.78
CA ILE A 186 -3.76 3.44 -1.89
C ILE A 186 -3.64 4.99 -1.74
N PRO A 187 -2.97 5.52 -0.70
CA PRO A 187 -2.73 6.97 -0.58
C PRO A 187 -2.07 7.61 -1.81
N VAL A 188 -1.05 6.97 -2.38
CA VAL A 188 -0.40 7.47 -3.61
C VAL A 188 -1.39 7.51 -4.78
N GLY A 189 -2.21 6.47 -4.94
CA GLY A 189 -3.29 6.46 -5.93
C GLY A 189 -4.30 7.61 -5.74
N MET A 190 -4.65 7.93 -4.50
CA MET A 190 -5.53 9.07 -4.17
C MET A 190 -4.88 10.42 -4.52
N LEU A 191 -3.59 10.59 -4.25
CA LEU A 191 -2.86 11.82 -4.62
C LEU A 191 -2.84 12.02 -6.14
N ILE A 192 -2.60 10.94 -6.90
CA ILE A 192 -2.66 10.97 -8.37
C ILE A 192 -4.07 11.37 -8.83
N TYR A 193 -5.11 10.78 -8.24
CA TYR A 193 -6.51 11.11 -8.53
C TYR A 193 -6.80 12.61 -8.33
N VAL A 194 -6.45 13.17 -7.17
CA VAL A 194 -6.68 14.59 -6.86
C VAL A 194 -5.95 15.49 -7.86
N THR A 195 -4.69 15.16 -8.17
CA THR A 195 -3.87 15.91 -9.13
C THR A 195 -4.53 15.93 -10.51
N VAL A 196 -5.09 14.81 -10.96
CA VAL A 196 -5.76 14.71 -12.26
C VAL A 196 -7.02 15.56 -12.30
N ILE A 197 -7.83 15.54 -11.24
CA ILE A 197 -9.02 16.41 -11.13
C ILE A 197 -8.62 17.89 -11.22
N ILE A 198 -7.57 18.31 -10.52
CA ILE A 198 -7.07 19.69 -10.57
C ILE A 198 -6.65 20.07 -11.99
N ILE A 199 -5.83 19.23 -12.65
CA ILE A 199 -5.38 19.48 -14.03
C ILE A 199 -6.56 19.53 -15.02
N LEU A 200 -7.56 18.67 -14.85
CA LEU A 200 -8.76 18.68 -15.69
C LEU A 200 -9.54 19.98 -15.51
N ASN A 201 -9.76 20.42 -14.27
CA ASN A 201 -10.44 21.68 -13.97
C ASN A 201 -9.69 22.88 -14.58
N MET A 202 -8.36 22.93 -14.45
CA MET A 202 -7.55 23.99 -15.08
C MET A 202 -7.73 24.01 -16.61
N LYS A 203 -7.73 22.84 -17.26
CA LYS A 203 -7.95 22.71 -18.70
C LYS A 203 -9.38 23.06 -19.13
N TYR A 204 -10.36 22.85 -18.26
CA TYR A 204 -11.74 23.27 -18.53
C TYR A 204 -11.88 24.78 -18.38
N GLU A 205 -11.22 25.38 -17.39
CA GLU A 205 -11.18 26.84 -17.19
C GLU A 205 -10.56 27.55 -18.40
N GLU A 206 -9.38 27.11 -18.84
CA GLU A 206 -8.68 27.64 -20.02
C GLU A 206 -9.55 27.60 -21.29
N LYS A 207 -10.37 26.55 -21.45
CA LYS A 207 -11.30 26.43 -22.58
C LYS A 207 -12.55 27.27 -22.44
N LEU A 208 -12.96 27.59 -21.21
CA LEU A 208 -14.13 28.40 -20.93
C LEU A 208 -13.81 29.90 -21.07
N GLU A 209 -12.61 30.31 -20.67
CA GLU A 209 -12.10 31.69 -20.75
C GLU A 209 -10.77 31.74 -21.57
N PRO A 210 -10.79 31.48 -22.89
CA PRO A 210 -9.57 31.32 -23.69
C PRO A 210 -8.70 32.59 -23.87
N ASN A 211 -9.13 33.74 -23.33
CA ASN A 211 -8.52 35.07 -23.55
C ASN A 211 -8.26 35.84 -22.24
N LYS A 212 -7.99 35.17 -21.12
CA LYS A 212 -7.37 35.79 -19.93
C LYS A 212 -5.93 35.34 -19.77
#